data_AF-A0A518II85-F1
#
_entry.id   AF-A0A518II85-F1
#
_cell.length_a   1.000
_cell.length_b   1.000
_cell.length_c   1.000
_cell.angle_alpha   90.00
_cell.angle_beta   90.00
_cell.angle_gamma   90.00
#
_symmetry.space_group_name_H-M   'P 1'
#
loop_
_entity.id
_entity.type
_entity.pdbx_description
1 polymer ?
#
loop_
_entity_poly.entity_id
_entity_poly.type
_entity_poly.pdbx_seq_one_letter_code
_entity_poly.pdbx_strand_id
1 'polypeptide(L)'
;MWRSLVCLMLLSSTAFASEPVFDAIDYATPSKYLVVPDSLGNQAEIAAQALELKGTSDRKTVLNVLDWMTGTLKYKADEAYQWRNYDSVVKEGCYGGCADYAIVCGVLLKSASIPTVWVKTMDVPWIWDLKQGRPFQSWSGHVFLEVYLDKQWVLLDPGARKIYPGYSPQSRILPGNRFAYHKGNDPKAMIMSLQWDEWKQQTREYFTKLDASLLPTDEVAAVKLEHKCFIIGNAPYYQMLQTMAQREGWTVKLSFNTDYDKHLPQARGSILLIETQQGVPTVPLSKLEQYFSGASQGLKAGHIMVGDTKIVFVDFKKLLHPEFSSSPDQSESKPATSSNESE
;
A
#
# COMPACT_ATOMS: atom_id res chain seq x y z
N MET A 1 41.86 -55.14 -26.12
CA MET A 1 40.66 -54.95 -25.27
C MET A 1 40.54 -53.47 -24.97
N TRP A 2 39.80 -52.70 -25.76
CA TRP A 2 39.57 -51.28 -25.53
C TRP A 2 38.08 -51.10 -25.23
N ARG A 3 37.75 -50.77 -23.98
CA ARG A 3 36.38 -50.52 -23.54
C ARG A 3 36.03 -49.08 -23.86
N SER A 4 35.14 -48.89 -24.83
CA SER A 4 34.52 -47.59 -25.10
C SER A 4 33.53 -47.27 -23.99
N LEU A 5 33.86 -46.25 -23.19
CA LEU A 5 32.97 -45.65 -22.20
C LEU A 5 32.04 -44.68 -22.94
N VAL A 6 30.78 -45.05 -23.14
CA VAL A 6 29.74 -44.14 -23.66
C VAL A 6 29.23 -43.32 -22.49
N CYS A 7 29.69 -42.07 -22.36
CA CYS A 7 29.08 -41.08 -21.47
C CYS A 7 27.75 -40.62 -22.08
N LEU A 8 26.65 -41.17 -21.57
CA LEU A 8 25.30 -40.65 -21.80
C LEU A 8 25.19 -39.31 -21.07
N MET A 9 25.37 -38.19 -21.78
CA MET A 9 24.99 -36.89 -21.25
C MET A 9 23.47 -36.80 -21.25
N LEU A 10 22.87 -37.08 -20.09
CA LEU A 10 21.49 -36.70 -19.78
C LEU A 10 21.45 -35.17 -19.78
N LEU A 11 21.09 -34.58 -20.92
CA LEU A 11 20.62 -33.21 -21.00
C LEU A 11 19.30 -33.15 -20.24
N SER A 12 19.40 -32.94 -18.93
CA SER A 12 18.30 -32.49 -18.10
C SER A 12 17.81 -31.19 -18.72
N SER A 13 16.76 -31.27 -19.52
CA SER A 13 16.01 -30.12 -19.98
C SER A 13 15.34 -29.56 -18.72
N THR A 14 16.05 -28.76 -17.94
CA THR A 14 15.41 -27.91 -16.95
C THR A 14 14.53 -26.98 -17.76
N ALA A 15 13.26 -27.35 -17.89
CA ALA A 15 12.25 -26.48 -18.46
C ALA A 15 12.23 -25.23 -17.58
N PHE A 16 12.98 -24.21 -18.00
CA PHE A 16 12.97 -22.93 -17.34
C PHE A 16 11.51 -22.46 -17.36
N ALA A 17 10.98 -22.20 -16.17
CA ALA A 17 9.73 -21.49 -15.99
C ALA A 17 9.70 -20.29 -16.95
N SER A 18 8.62 -20.15 -17.73
CA SER A 18 8.50 -19.02 -18.65
C SER A 18 8.64 -17.72 -17.85
N GLU A 19 9.46 -16.77 -18.33
CA GLU A 19 9.56 -15.47 -17.66
C GLU A 19 8.19 -14.76 -17.72
N PRO A 20 7.74 -14.07 -16.66
CA PRO A 20 6.51 -13.30 -16.71
C PRO A 20 6.52 -12.24 -17.81
N VAL A 21 5.55 -12.30 -18.72
CA VAL A 21 5.39 -11.31 -19.80
C VAL A 21 4.04 -10.61 -19.69
N PHE A 22 4.06 -9.28 -19.52
CA PHE A 22 2.83 -8.48 -19.46
C PHE A 22 2.23 -8.21 -20.84
N ASP A 23 3.08 -7.95 -21.84
CA ASP A 23 2.69 -7.51 -23.18
C ASP A 23 2.61 -8.67 -24.21
N ALA A 24 2.35 -9.89 -23.75
CA ALA A 24 2.35 -11.10 -24.59
C ALA A 24 1.09 -11.27 -25.47
N ILE A 25 0.07 -10.44 -25.27
CA ILE A 25 -1.27 -10.67 -25.81
C ILE A 25 -1.48 -9.88 -27.11
N ASP A 26 -1.85 -10.61 -28.16
CA ASP A 26 -2.31 -10.06 -29.43
C ASP A 26 -3.78 -9.64 -29.33
N TYR A 27 -4.01 -8.46 -28.79
CA TYR A 27 -5.35 -7.91 -28.64
C TYR A 27 -6.09 -7.67 -29.96
N ALA A 28 -5.38 -7.65 -31.10
CA ALA A 28 -5.96 -7.45 -32.44
C ALA A 28 -6.61 -8.72 -32.99
N THR A 29 -6.25 -9.91 -32.47
CA THR A 29 -6.84 -11.19 -32.91
C THR A 29 -7.49 -11.96 -31.75
N PRO A 30 -8.63 -11.50 -31.20
CA PRO A 30 -9.27 -12.14 -30.05
C PRO A 30 -9.59 -13.62 -30.23
N SER A 31 -9.93 -14.06 -31.44
CA SER A 31 -10.25 -15.46 -31.73
C SER A 31 -9.13 -16.46 -31.39
N LYS A 32 -7.86 -16.02 -31.31
CA LYS A 32 -6.74 -16.85 -30.83
C LYS A 32 -6.94 -17.32 -29.39
N TYR A 33 -7.69 -16.57 -28.59
CA TYR A 33 -7.95 -16.83 -27.18
C TYR A 33 -9.27 -17.54 -26.93
N LEU A 34 -9.80 -18.26 -27.93
CA LEU A 34 -10.95 -19.17 -27.76
C LEU A 34 -10.53 -20.59 -27.40
N VAL A 35 -9.31 -21.00 -27.76
CA VAL A 35 -8.83 -22.36 -27.50
C VAL A 35 -8.58 -22.54 -26.00
N VAL A 36 -9.13 -23.61 -25.45
CA VAL A 36 -8.86 -24.09 -24.09
C VAL A 36 -7.64 -25.03 -24.18
N PRO A 37 -6.52 -24.71 -23.51
CA PRO A 37 -5.37 -25.60 -23.44
C PRO A 37 -5.71 -26.95 -22.77
N ASP A 38 -5.08 -28.03 -23.23
CA ASP A 38 -5.27 -29.39 -22.68
C ASP A 38 -4.94 -29.49 -21.18
N SER A 39 -4.07 -28.60 -20.69
CA SER A 39 -3.73 -28.50 -19.27
C SER A 39 -4.94 -28.15 -18.40
N LEU A 40 -5.99 -27.54 -18.96
CA LEU A 40 -7.11 -26.97 -18.22
C LEU A 40 -8.34 -27.87 -18.10
N GLY A 41 -8.35 -29.04 -18.75
CA GLY A 41 -9.39 -30.07 -18.55
C GLY A 41 -9.93 -30.67 -19.85
N ASN A 42 -10.94 -31.52 -19.72
CA ASN A 42 -11.58 -32.20 -20.83
C ASN A 42 -12.41 -31.22 -21.68
N GLN A 43 -11.93 -30.91 -22.88
CA GLN A 43 -12.56 -29.92 -23.77
C GLN A 43 -14.03 -30.25 -24.10
N ALA A 44 -14.39 -31.53 -24.26
CA ALA A 44 -15.76 -31.92 -24.60
C ALA A 44 -16.73 -31.69 -23.44
N GLU A 45 -16.32 -32.01 -22.21
CA GLU A 45 -17.13 -31.78 -21.01
C GLU A 45 -17.27 -30.29 -20.70
N ILE A 46 -16.18 -29.52 -20.85
CA ILE A 46 -16.22 -28.05 -20.72
C ILE A 46 -17.16 -27.45 -21.76
N ALA A 47 -17.09 -27.89 -23.02
CA ALA A 47 -17.96 -27.39 -24.09
C ALA A 47 -19.44 -27.70 -23.84
N ALA A 48 -19.76 -28.90 -23.36
CA ALA A 48 -21.13 -29.26 -23.00
C ALA A 48 -21.68 -28.36 -21.88
N GLN A 49 -20.92 -28.16 -20.80
CA GLN A 49 -21.34 -27.27 -19.71
C GLN A 49 -21.46 -25.81 -20.17
N ALA A 50 -20.51 -25.32 -20.97
CA ALA A 50 -20.53 -23.96 -21.50
C ALA A 50 -21.73 -23.71 -22.42
N LEU A 51 -22.16 -24.72 -23.18
CA LEU A 51 -23.36 -24.64 -24.03
C LEU A 51 -24.63 -24.41 -23.21
N GLU A 52 -24.78 -25.12 -22.08
CA GLU A 52 -25.93 -24.93 -21.17
C GLU A 52 -25.96 -23.53 -20.54
N LEU A 53 -24.78 -22.95 -20.30
CA LEU A 53 -24.64 -21.64 -19.67
C LEU A 53 -24.69 -20.49 -20.67
N LYS A 54 -24.61 -20.76 -21.97
CA LYS A 54 -24.57 -19.75 -23.02
C LYS A 54 -25.88 -18.95 -23.05
N GLY A 55 -25.75 -17.63 -22.86
CA GLY A 55 -26.86 -16.70 -22.89
C GLY A 55 -27.15 -16.16 -24.28
N THR A 56 -28.20 -15.34 -24.39
CA THR A 56 -28.56 -14.60 -25.61
C THR A 56 -27.60 -13.47 -25.96
N SER A 57 -26.68 -13.12 -25.05
CA SER A 57 -25.62 -12.13 -25.24
C SER A 57 -24.39 -12.53 -24.42
N ASP A 58 -23.20 -12.02 -24.76
CA ASP A 58 -21.97 -12.34 -24.05
C ASP A 58 -22.04 -11.95 -22.56
N ARG A 59 -22.61 -10.78 -22.26
CA ARG A 59 -22.85 -10.35 -20.87
C ARG A 59 -23.76 -11.30 -20.11
N LYS A 60 -24.82 -11.81 -20.75
CA LYS A 60 -25.71 -12.79 -20.13
C LYS A 60 -24.99 -14.12 -19.92
N THR A 61 -24.14 -14.56 -20.85
CA THR A 61 -23.27 -15.73 -20.67
C THR A 61 -22.35 -15.55 -19.46
N VAL A 62 -21.67 -14.41 -19.32
CA VAL A 62 -20.81 -14.12 -18.16
C VAL A 62 -21.61 -14.22 -16.86
N LEU A 63 -22.79 -13.61 -16.80
CA LEU A 63 -23.66 -13.69 -15.63
C LEU A 63 -24.07 -15.13 -15.30
N ASN A 64 -24.52 -15.89 -16.32
CA ASN A 64 -24.91 -17.29 -16.14
C ASN A 64 -23.77 -18.16 -15.61
N VAL A 65 -22.55 -17.98 -16.15
CA VAL A 65 -21.34 -18.69 -15.68
C VAL A 65 -21.05 -18.35 -14.22
N LEU A 66 -21.05 -17.07 -13.85
CA LEU A 66 -20.79 -16.65 -12.47
C LEU A 66 -21.88 -17.14 -11.51
N ASP A 67 -23.15 -17.12 -11.92
CA ASP A 67 -24.29 -17.64 -11.15
C ASP A 67 -24.15 -19.14 -10.90
N TRP A 68 -23.85 -19.92 -11.95
CA TRP A 68 -23.60 -21.35 -11.82
C TRP A 68 -22.42 -21.63 -10.89
N MET A 69 -21.29 -20.95 -11.06
CA MET A 69 -20.12 -21.13 -10.19
C MET A 69 -20.46 -20.82 -8.72
N THR A 70 -21.25 -19.78 -8.46
CA THR A 70 -21.66 -19.39 -7.10
C THR A 70 -22.63 -20.40 -6.47
N GLY A 71 -23.54 -20.97 -7.27
CA GLY A 71 -24.47 -21.99 -6.81
C GLY A 71 -23.81 -23.35 -6.57
N THR A 72 -22.87 -23.72 -7.44
CA THR A 72 -22.29 -25.06 -7.52
C THR A 72 -21.01 -25.22 -6.69
N LEU A 73 -20.11 -24.24 -6.71
CA LEU A 73 -18.79 -24.36 -6.08
C LEU A 73 -18.79 -23.78 -4.66
N LYS A 74 -18.19 -24.51 -3.71
CA LYS A 74 -17.97 -24.04 -2.34
C LYS A 74 -16.52 -23.62 -2.12
N TYR A 75 -16.32 -22.58 -1.32
CA TYR A 75 -14.97 -22.19 -0.91
C TYR A 75 -14.40 -23.19 0.08
N LYS A 76 -13.18 -23.68 -0.17
CA LYS A 76 -12.40 -24.52 0.74
C LYS A 76 -10.93 -24.12 0.71
N ALA A 77 -10.51 -23.29 1.66
CA ALA A 77 -9.16 -22.74 1.72
C ALA A 77 -8.04 -23.80 1.73
N ASP A 78 -8.31 -24.98 2.29
CA ASP A 78 -7.33 -26.08 2.37
C ASP A 78 -6.97 -26.66 0.99
N GLU A 79 -7.81 -26.44 -0.02
CA GLU A 79 -7.57 -26.83 -1.41
C GLU A 79 -6.78 -25.77 -2.20
N ALA A 80 -6.33 -24.71 -1.54
CA ALA A 80 -5.52 -23.69 -2.18
C ALA A 80 -4.10 -24.20 -2.51
N TYR A 81 -3.49 -23.58 -3.51
CA TYR A 81 -2.06 -23.68 -3.81
C TYR A 81 -1.55 -25.02 -4.36
N GLN A 82 -2.44 -25.97 -4.64
CA GLN A 82 -2.12 -27.19 -5.40
C GLN A 82 -2.75 -27.11 -6.79
N TRP A 83 -2.05 -27.68 -7.79
CA TRP A 83 -2.50 -27.61 -9.17
C TRP A 83 -3.82 -28.35 -9.33
N ARG A 84 -4.85 -27.60 -9.77
CA ARG A 84 -6.14 -28.12 -10.15
C ARG A 84 -6.60 -27.44 -11.42
N ASN A 85 -7.15 -28.23 -12.32
CA ASN A 85 -7.74 -27.77 -13.56
C ASN A 85 -9.28 -27.69 -13.40
N TYR A 86 -10.00 -27.41 -14.48
CA TYR A 86 -11.46 -27.35 -14.46
C TYR A 86 -12.08 -28.65 -13.93
N ASP A 87 -11.65 -29.80 -14.48
CA ASP A 87 -12.25 -31.10 -14.16
C ASP A 87 -12.15 -31.41 -12.65
N SER A 88 -10.98 -31.17 -12.05
CA SER A 88 -10.77 -31.33 -10.60
C SER A 88 -11.71 -30.44 -9.79
N VAL A 89 -11.74 -29.14 -10.08
CA VAL A 89 -12.52 -28.15 -9.32
C VAL A 89 -14.02 -28.45 -9.40
N VAL A 90 -14.52 -28.84 -10.57
CA VAL A 90 -15.94 -29.17 -10.78
C VAL A 90 -16.30 -30.50 -10.14
N LYS A 91 -15.48 -31.54 -10.30
CA LYS A 91 -15.71 -32.85 -9.69
C LYS A 91 -15.75 -32.78 -8.15
N GLU A 92 -14.86 -31.98 -7.56
CA GLU A 92 -14.79 -31.78 -6.11
C GLU A 92 -15.86 -30.80 -5.59
N GLY A 93 -16.50 -30.04 -6.49
CA GLY A 93 -17.52 -29.04 -6.16
C GLY A 93 -16.97 -27.88 -5.31
N CYS A 94 -15.67 -27.58 -5.40
CA CYS A 94 -15.07 -26.58 -4.53
C CYS A 94 -13.83 -25.88 -5.14
N TYR A 95 -13.65 -24.61 -4.77
CA TYR A 95 -12.50 -23.79 -5.14
C TYR A 95 -11.70 -23.39 -3.90
N GLY A 96 -10.38 -23.30 -4.02
CA GLY A 96 -9.46 -23.01 -2.92
C GLY A 96 -8.95 -21.57 -2.92
N GLY A 97 -8.88 -20.95 -4.10
CA GLY A 97 -8.51 -19.54 -4.21
C GLY A 97 -8.95 -18.87 -5.50
N CYS A 98 -8.49 -17.64 -5.72
CA CYS A 98 -8.81 -16.85 -6.90
C CYS A 98 -8.37 -17.52 -8.21
N ALA A 99 -7.28 -18.29 -8.19
CA ALA A 99 -6.78 -19.01 -9.37
C ALA A 99 -7.73 -20.12 -9.84
N ASP A 100 -8.24 -20.97 -8.93
CA ASP A 100 -9.23 -22.00 -9.27
C ASP A 100 -10.49 -21.36 -9.89
N TYR A 101 -10.99 -20.33 -9.21
CA TYR A 101 -12.20 -19.62 -9.62
C TYR A 101 -12.01 -18.97 -11.00
N ALA A 102 -10.86 -18.33 -11.24
CA ALA A 102 -10.53 -17.75 -12.53
C ALA A 102 -10.32 -18.80 -13.63
N ILE A 103 -9.75 -19.97 -13.32
CA ILE A 103 -9.61 -21.09 -14.28
C ILE A 103 -10.99 -21.55 -14.73
N VAL A 104 -11.88 -21.89 -13.80
CA VAL A 104 -13.22 -22.38 -14.14
C VAL A 104 -14.01 -21.35 -14.94
N CYS A 105 -14.00 -20.08 -14.50
CA CYS A 105 -14.67 -19.01 -15.24
C CYS A 105 -14.09 -18.86 -16.65
N GLY A 106 -12.76 -18.79 -16.78
CA GLY A 106 -12.10 -18.54 -18.05
C GLY A 106 -12.32 -19.65 -19.07
N VAL A 107 -12.28 -20.93 -18.67
CA VAL A 107 -12.51 -22.04 -19.62
C VAL A 107 -13.97 -22.10 -20.09
N LEU A 108 -14.94 -21.84 -19.20
CA LEU A 108 -16.35 -21.82 -19.57
C LEU A 108 -16.65 -20.68 -20.55
N LEU A 109 -16.07 -19.50 -20.33
CA LEU A 109 -16.22 -18.36 -21.23
C LEU A 109 -15.61 -18.64 -22.60
N LYS A 110 -14.38 -19.17 -22.65
CA LYS A 110 -13.73 -19.61 -23.90
C LYS A 110 -14.61 -20.57 -24.70
N SER A 111 -15.10 -21.62 -24.05
CA SER A 111 -15.95 -22.63 -24.68
C SER A 111 -17.33 -22.11 -25.06
N ALA A 112 -17.82 -21.05 -24.40
CA ALA A 112 -19.02 -20.33 -24.79
C ALA A 112 -18.81 -19.33 -25.95
N SER A 113 -17.62 -19.34 -26.58
CA SER A 113 -17.19 -18.46 -27.67
C SER A 113 -16.81 -17.03 -27.25
N ILE A 114 -16.42 -16.81 -25.99
CA ILE A 114 -15.93 -15.52 -25.48
C ILE A 114 -14.40 -15.60 -25.31
N PRO A 115 -13.61 -14.88 -26.14
CA PRO A 115 -12.17 -14.83 -25.96
C PRO A 115 -11.77 -14.39 -24.55
N THR A 116 -10.89 -15.18 -23.93
CA THR A 116 -10.48 -14.94 -22.53
C THR A 116 -8.99 -15.16 -22.35
N VAL A 117 -8.37 -14.25 -21.60
CA VAL A 117 -6.97 -14.26 -21.18
C VAL A 117 -6.90 -14.11 -19.67
N TRP A 118 -5.96 -14.79 -19.02
CA TRP A 118 -5.74 -14.61 -17.59
C TRP A 118 -4.71 -13.54 -17.33
N VAL A 119 -4.92 -12.78 -16.25
CA VAL A 119 -4.01 -11.73 -15.77
C VAL A 119 -3.58 -12.03 -14.34
N LYS A 120 -2.30 -12.27 -14.17
CA LYS A 120 -1.63 -12.53 -12.89
C LYS A 120 -1.22 -11.20 -12.26
N THR A 121 -1.59 -11.00 -11.00
CA THR A 121 -1.28 -9.76 -10.27
C THR A 121 -0.69 -10.04 -8.89
N MET A 122 0.06 -9.06 -8.37
CA MET A 122 0.43 -8.95 -6.97
C MET A 122 -0.05 -7.62 -6.40
N ASP A 123 -0.41 -7.59 -5.13
CA ASP A 123 -0.80 -6.37 -4.45
C ASP A 123 0.39 -5.41 -4.35
N VAL A 124 0.19 -4.13 -4.70
CA VAL A 124 1.26 -3.12 -4.65
C VAL A 124 1.90 -2.99 -3.26
N PRO A 125 1.15 -3.00 -2.13
CA PRO A 125 1.76 -3.00 -0.81
C PRO A 125 2.71 -4.19 -0.57
N TRP A 126 2.35 -5.40 -1.03
CA TRP A 126 3.21 -6.57 -0.92
C TRP A 126 4.51 -6.41 -1.71
N ILE A 127 4.42 -5.83 -2.91
CA ILE A 127 5.61 -5.55 -3.74
C ILE A 127 6.53 -4.57 -3.02
N TRP A 128 5.99 -3.51 -2.42
CA TRP A 128 6.79 -2.58 -1.63
C TRP A 128 7.43 -3.24 -0.41
N ASP A 129 6.68 -4.07 0.32
CA ASP A 129 7.23 -4.81 1.45
C ASP A 129 8.42 -5.68 1.04
N LEU A 130 8.29 -6.41 -0.07
CA LEU A 130 9.40 -7.18 -0.64
C LEU A 130 10.60 -6.29 -0.98
N LYS A 131 10.39 -5.19 -1.71
CA LYS A 131 11.48 -4.33 -2.19
C LYS A 131 12.19 -3.57 -1.08
N GLN A 132 11.47 -3.20 -0.02
CA GLN A 132 12.00 -2.50 1.15
C GLN A 132 12.53 -3.45 2.24
N GLY A 133 12.46 -4.77 2.02
CA GLY A 133 12.85 -5.76 3.01
C GLY A 133 11.97 -5.75 4.27
N ARG A 134 10.73 -5.24 4.17
CA ARG A 134 9.77 -5.26 5.28
C ARG A 134 9.21 -6.67 5.46
N PRO A 135 8.89 -7.07 6.70
CA PRO A 135 8.24 -8.35 6.94
C PRO A 135 6.82 -8.35 6.36
N PHE A 136 6.43 -9.45 5.71
CA PHE A 136 5.05 -9.69 5.27
C PHE A 136 4.59 -11.07 5.77
N GLN A 137 3.31 -11.17 6.13
CA GLN A 137 2.73 -12.38 6.73
C GLN A 137 2.31 -13.43 5.70
N SER A 138 1.90 -12.98 4.52
CA SER A 138 1.42 -13.84 3.45
C SER A 138 1.75 -13.25 2.08
N TRP A 139 1.66 -14.10 1.06
CA TRP A 139 1.72 -13.65 -0.32
C TRP A 139 0.36 -13.09 -0.73
N SER A 140 0.35 -11.88 -1.28
CA SER A 140 -0.89 -11.18 -1.60
C SER A 140 -0.97 -10.79 -3.07
N GLY A 141 -1.97 -11.32 -3.75
CA GLY A 141 -2.22 -11.07 -5.16
C GLY A 141 -3.60 -11.55 -5.58
N HIS A 142 -3.91 -11.39 -6.86
CA HIS A 142 -5.21 -11.77 -7.42
C HIS A 142 -5.07 -12.21 -8.87
N VAL A 143 -6.09 -12.91 -9.37
CA VAL A 143 -6.20 -13.28 -10.77
C VAL A 143 -7.44 -12.62 -11.36
N PHE A 144 -7.23 -11.83 -12.41
CA PHE A 144 -8.30 -11.29 -13.23
C PHE A 144 -8.39 -12.04 -14.56
N LEU A 145 -9.49 -11.84 -15.27
CA LEU A 145 -9.65 -12.24 -16.65
C LEU A 145 -9.78 -11.00 -17.51
N GLU A 146 -9.12 -11.00 -18.67
CA GLU A 146 -9.47 -10.10 -19.77
C GLU A 146 -10.39 -10.87 -20.71
N VAL A 147 -11.57 -10.32 -20.96
CA VAL A 147 -12.60 -10.97 -21.79
C VAL A 147 -13.00 -10.03 -22.92
N TYR A 148 -13.18 -10.57 -24.12
CA TYR A 148 -13.61 -9.79 -25.28
C TYR A 148 -15.14 -9.83 -25.39
N LEU A 149 -15.80 -8.75 -24.99
CA LEU A 149 -17.25 -8.59 -24.99
C LEU A 149 -17.63 -7.40 -25.86
N ASP A 150 -18.72 -7.49 -26.62
CA ASP A 150 -19.25 -6.35 -27.38
C ASP A 150 -18.19 -5.64 -28.25
N LYS A 151 -17.26 -6.43 -28.84
CA LYS A 151 -16.11 -5.98 -29.64
C LYS A 151 -15.01 -5.23 -28.87
N GLN A 152 -14.94 -5.35 -27.55
CA GLN A 152 -13.96 -4.67 -26.72
C GLN A 152 -13.38 -5.62 -25.66
N TRP A 153 -12.09 -5.46 -25.36
CA TRP A 153 -11.47 -6.13 -24.21
C TRP A 153 -11.87 -5.40 -22.94
N VAL A 154 -12.45 -6.13 -21.99
CA VAL A 154 -12.80 -5.62 -20.66
C VAL A 154 -12.16 -6.48 -19.59
N LEU A 155 -11.91 -5.89 -18.42
CA LEU A 155 -11.44 -6.65 -17.26
C LEU A 155 -12.64 -7.25 -16.54
N LEU A 156 -12.55 -8.53 -16.20
CA LEU A 156 -13.49 -9.27 -15.38
C LEU A 156 -12.78 -9.72 -14.11
N ASP A 157 -13.35 -9.37 -12.97
CA ASP A 157 -13.03 -9.96 -11.68
C ASP A 157 -14.11 -11.01 -11.35
N PRO A 158 -13.83 -12.30 -11.57
CA PRO A 158 -14.84 -13.33 -11.35
C PRO A 158 -15.17 -13.44 -9.85
N GLY A 159 -14.18 -13.31 -8.96
CA GLY A 159 -14.38 -13.40 -7.51
C GLY A 159 -15.23 -12.26 -6.96
N ALA A 160 -15.08 -11.04 -7.50
CA ALA A 160 -15.91 -9.90 -7.13
C ALA A 160 -17.21 -9.79 -7.96
N ARG A 161 -17.39 -10.64 -8.98
CA ARG A 161 -18.50 -10.59 -9.95
C ARG A 161 -18.66 -9.22 -10.60
N LYS A 162 -17.54 -8.61 -11.04
CA LYS A 162 -17.49 -7.26 -11.61
C LYS A 162 -16.81 -7.22 -12.96
N ILE A 163 -17.37 -6.44 -13.88
CA ILE A 163 -16.75 -6.07 -15.17
C ILE A 163 -16.35 -4.60 -15.11
N TYR A 164 -15.18 -4.28 -15.67
CA TYR A 164 -14.66 -2.92 -15.78
C TYR A 164 -14.60 -2.53 -17.28
N PRO A 165 -15.67 -1.90 -17.82
CA PRO A 165 -15.78 -1.61 -19.26
C PRO A 165 -14.85 -0.49 -19.76
N GLY A 166 -14.25 0.29 -18.87
CA GLY A 166 -13.23 1.30 -19.19
C GLY A 166 -11.79 0.82 -18.99
N TYR A 167 -11.60 -0.50 -18.93
CA TYR A 167 -10.28 -1.10 -18.77
C TYR A 167 -9.40 -0.86 -20.00
N SER A 168 -8.14 -0.48 -19.77
CA SER A 168 -7.10 -0.46 -20.80
C SER A 168 -6.21 -1.69 -20.62
N PRO A 169 -6.01 -2.52 -21.66
CA PRO A 169 -5.05 -3.62 -21.61
C PRO A 169 -3.61 -3.19 -21.28
N GLN A 170 -3.26 -1.93 -21.46
CA GLN A 170 -1.93 -1.41 -21.10
C GLN A 170 -1.83 -1.04 -19.62
N SER A 171 -2.93 -1.00 -18.88
CA SER A 171 -2.94 -0.68 -17.44
C SER A 171 -2.26 -1.77 -16.63
N ARG A 172 -1.17 -1.41 -15.94
CA ARG A 172 -0.50 -2.29 -14.97
C ARG A 172 -1.14 -2.24 -13.60
N ILE A 173 -1.81 -1.16 -13.24
CA ILE A 173 -2.50 -1.04 -11.94
C ILE A 173 -3.97 -1.33 -12.13
N LEU A 174 -4.40 -2.45 -11.54
CA LEU A 174 -5.74 -2.98 -11.59
C LEU A 174 -6.50 -2.70 -10.28
N PRO A 175 -7.83 -2.86 -10.26
CA PRO A 175 -8.65 -2.60 -9.08
C PRO A 175 -8.13 -3.27 -7.81
N GLY A 176 -8.15 -2.51 -6.70
CA GLY A 176 -7.56 -2.93 -5.43
C GLY A 176 -6.06 -2.67 -5.32
N ASN A 177 -5.51 -1.77 -6.14
CA ASN A 177 -4.08 -1.43 -6.16
C ASN A 177 -3.20 -2.66 -6.45
N ARG A 178 -3.52 -3.38 -7.53
CA ARG A 178 -2.85 -4.63 -7.91
C ARG A 178 -2.03 -4.45 -9.17
N PHE A 179 -0.75 -4.82 -9.10
CA PHE A 179 0.16 -4.74 -10.22
C PHE A 179 0.07 -6.00 -11.08
N ALA A 180 -0.37 -5.85 -12.32
CA ALA A 180 -0.39 -6.89 -13.33
C ALA A 180 1.00 -7.08 -13.95
N TYR A 181 1.51 -8.32 -13.89
CA TYR A 181 2.89 -8.63 -14.30
C TYR A 181 3.02 -9.81 -15.27
N HIS A 182 1.97 -10.64 -15.42
CA HIS A 182 1.95 -11.71 -16.42
C HIS A 182 0.55 -11.84 -17.01
N LYS A 183 0.46 -11.96 -18.33
CA LYS A 183 -0.77 -12.29 -19.04
C LYS A 183 -0.55 -13.49 -19.94
N GLY A 184 -1.57 -14.33 -20.08
CA GLY A 184 -1.43 -15.51 -20.94
C GLY A 184 -2.69 -16.34 -21.08
N ASN A 185 -2.58 -17.35 -21.94
CA ASN A 185 -3.68 -18.22 -22.34
C ASN A 185 -3.74 -19.54 -21.55
N ASP A 186 -2.68 -19.89 -20.84
CA ASP A 186 -2.57 -21.14 -20.08
C ASP A 186 -2.06 -20.84 -18.66
N PRO A 187 -2.94 -20.80 -17.66
CA PRO A 187 -2.59 -20.68 -16.25
C PRO A 187 -1.48 -21.62 -15.76
N LYS A 188 -1.38 -22.85 -16.31
CA LYS A 188 -0.32 -23.80 -15.94
C LYS A 188 1.04 -23.33 -16.43
N ALA A 189 1.11 -22.91 -17.69
CA ALA A 189 2.34 -22.39 -18.31
C ALA A 189 2.75 -21.03 -17.73
N MET A 190 1.77 -20.23 -17.31
CA MET A 190 1.98 -18.95 -16.62
C MET A 190 2.47 -19.11 -15.17
N ILE A 191 2.42 -20.33 -14.63
CA ILE A 191 2.75 -20.66 -13.24
C ILE A 191 1.92 -19.80 -12.29
N MET A 192 0.64 -20.13 -12.12
CA MET A 192 -0.25 -19.45 -11.17
C MET A 192 -0.03 -19.95 -9.73
N SER A 193 -0.72 -19.33 -8.75
CA SER A 193 -0.56 -19.67 -7.32
C SER A 193 -0.87 -21.12 -6.97
N LEU A 194 -1.55 -21.87 -7.85
CA LEU A 194 -1.77 -23.31 -7.73
C LEU A 194 -0.49 -24.14 -7.94
N GLN A 195 0.60 -23.52 -8.40
CA GLN A 195 1.94 -24.11 -8.46
C GLN A 195 2.81 -23.38 -7.43
N TRP A 196 2.48 -23.58 -6.14
CA TRP A 196 2.87 -22.68 -5.05
C TRP A 196 4.35 -22.31 -5.01
N ASP A 197 5.24 -23.29 -5.01
CA ASP A 197 6.66 -23.07 -4.78
C ASP A 197 7.30 -22.41 -6.00
N GLU A 198 6.99 -22.89 -7.21
CA GLU A 198 7.44 -22.28 -8.47
C GLU A 198 6.89 -20.87 -8.64
N TRP A 199 5.62 -20.65 -8.26
CA TRP A 199 4.97 -19.34 -8.31
C TRP A 199 5.66 -18.35 -7.39
N LYS A 200 5.96 -18.72 -6.13
CA LYS A 200 6.69 -17.87 -5.19
C LYS A 200 8.08 -17.53 -5.71
N GLN A 201 8.79 -18.52 -6.25
CA GLN A 201 10.11 -18.32 -6.82
C GLN A 201 10.07 -17.32 -7.98
N GLN A 202 9.27 -17.61 -9.02
CA GLN A 202 9.14 -16.75 -10.20
C GLN A 202 8.68 -15.33 -9.83
N THR A 203 7.72 -15.20 -8.90
CA THR A 203 7.20 -13.92 -8.44
C THR A 203 8.26 -13.11 -7.70
N ARG A 204 9.01 -13.74 -6.79
CA ARG A 204 10.12 -13.07 -6.07
C ARG A 204 11.21 -12.61 -7.03
N GLU A 205 11.61 -13.47 -7.96
CA GLU A 205 12.64 -13.15 -8.94
C GLU A 205 12.23 -11.96 -9.82
N TYR A 206 10.98 -11.94 -10.28
CA TYR A 206 10.43 -10.82 -11.04
C TYR A 206 10.43 -9.51 -10.25
N PHE A 207 9.81 -9.48 -9.05
CA PHE A 207 9.61 -8.24 -8.30
C PHE A 207 10.89 -7.71 -7.63
N THR A 208 11.87 -8.57 -7.35
CA THR A 208 13.22 -8.13 -6.96
C THR A 208 13.83 -7.28 -8.06
N LYS A 209 13.70 -7.68 -9.33
CA LYS A 209 14.27 -7.01 -10.50
C LYS A 209 13.41 -5.88 -11.08
N LEU A 210 12.12 -5.84 -10.74
CA LEU A 210 11.17 -4.84 -11.26
C LEU A 210 11.65 -3.41 -10.97
N ASP A 211 11.61 -2.54 -11.98
CA ASP A 211 11.82 -1.10 -11.80
C ASP A 211 10.72 -0.51 -10.90
N ALA A 212 11.14 0.07 -9.77
CA ALA A 212 10.24 0.68 -8.80
C ALA A 212 9.48 1.89 -9.36
N SER A 213 9.98 2.53 -10.43
CA SER A 213 9.30 3.67 -11.09
C SER A 213 7.94 3.28 -11.70
N LEU A 214 7.72 1.98 -11.94
CA LEU A 214 6.46 1.44 -12.45
C LEU A 214 5.40 1.27 -11.35
N LEU A 215 5.78 1.38 -10.08
CA LEU A 215 4.88 1.20 -8.94
C LEU A 215 4.25 2.54 -8.53
N PRO A 216 2.99 2.54 -8.06
CA PRO A 216 2.44 3.66 -7.31
C PRO A 216 3.30 3.96 -6.08
N THR A 217 3.15 5.17 -5.54
CA THR A 217 3.87 5.61 -4.35
C THR A 217 3.70 4.65 -3.17
N ASP A 218 4.78 4.42 -2.41
CA ASP A 218 4.74 3.67 -1.15
C ASP A 218 4.12 4.53 -0.05
N GLU A 219 2.80 4.42 0.13
CA GLU A 219 2.06 5.15 1.16
C GLU A 219 2.51 4.79 2.59
N VAL A 220 3.10 3.61 2.80
CA VAL A 220 3.62 3.19 4.11
C VAL A 220 4.90 3.94 4.46
N ALA A 221 5.73 4.26 3.46
CA ALA A 221 6.92 5.09 3.63
C ALA A 221 6.61 6.59 3.67
N ALA A 222 5.34 6.99 3.53
CA ALA A 222 4.96 8.40 3.57
C ALA A 222 5.29 9.03 4.93
N VAL A 223 6.07 10.11 4.91
CA VAL A 223 6.34 10.91 6.10
C VAL A 223 5.15 11.85 6.31
N LYS A 224 4.44 11.69 7.42
CA LYS A 224 3.41 12.65 7.80
C LYS A 224 4.07 13.95 8.25
N LEU A 225 3.69 15.05 7.63
CA LEU A 225 4.14 16.40 8.02
C LEU A 225 3.36 16.96 9.23
N GLU A 226 2.58 16.13 9.95
CA GLU A 226 1.87 16.59 11.14
C GLU A 226 2.86 16.91 12.27
N HIS A 227 2.94 18.18 12.67
CA HIS A 227 3.66 18.56 13.89
C HIS A 227 2.77 18.27 15.11
N LYS A 228 2.91 17.06 15.65
CA LYS A 228 2.23 16.70 16.91
C LYS A 228 2.78 17.56 18.04
N CYS A 229 1.90 18.08 18.88
CA CYS A 229 2.25 18.87 20.04
C CYS A 229 1.73 18.23 21.32
N PHE A 230 2.60 18.11 22.31
CA PHE A 230 2.30 17.72 23.67
C PHE A 230 2.49 18.94 24.56
N ILE A 231 1.61 19.12 25.53
CA ILE A 231 1.60 20.30 26.40
C ILE A 231 1.76 19.84 27.85
N ILE A 232 2.72 20.45 28.53
CA ILE A 232 2.85 20.38 29.98
C ILE A 232 2.56 21.75 30.56
N GLY A 233 1.46 21.86 31.29
CA GLY A 233 1.06 23.10 31.94
C GLY A 233 -0.12 22.89 32.88
N ASN A 234 -0.21 23.77 33.87
CA ASN A 234 -1.31 23.88 34.80
C ASN A 234 -2.40 24.80 34.23
N ALA A 235 -3.61 24.73 34.79
CA ALA A 235 -4.64 25.72 34.48
C ALA A 235 -4.25 27.09 35.07
N PRO A 236 -4.46 28.22 34.35
CA PRO A 236 -5.09 28.34 33.02
C PRO A 236 -4.08 28.33 31.84
N TYR A 237 -2.79 28.09 32.10
CA TYR A 237 -1.72 28.26 31.11
C TYR A 237 -1.73 27.19 30.03
N TYR A 238 -2.19 25.97 30.32
CA TYR A 238 -2.28 24.94 29.29
C TYR A 238 -3.23 25.33 28.15
N GLN A 239 -4.33 26.06 28.42
CA GLN A 239 -5.22 26.58 27.38
C GLN A 239 -4.52 27.63 26.51
N MET A 240 -3.65 28.45 27.11
CA MET A 240 -2.83 29.41 26.36
C MET A 240 -1.81 28.69 25.48
N LEU A 241 -1.15 27.65 25.99
CA LEU A 241 -0.25 26.79 25.21
C LEU A 241 -0.98 26.08 24.07
N GLN A 242 -2.23 25.64 24.28
CA GLN A 242 -3.05 25.07 23.19
C GLN A 242 -3.32 26.09 22.09
N THR A 243 -3.65 27.33 22.48
CA THR A 243 -3.86 28.43 21.53
C THR A 243 -2.57 28.75 20.77
N MET A 244 -1.41 28.75 21.44
CA MET A 244 -0.11 28.93 20.80
C MET A 244 0.18 27.80 19.80
N ALA A 245 0.00 26.54 20.20
CA ALA A 245 0.18 25.39 19.33
C ALA A 245 -0.69 25.49 18.08
N GLN A 246 -1.97 25.86 18.22
CA GLN A 246 -2.89 26.05 17.09
C GLN A 246 -2.44 27.18 16.15
N ARG A 247 -1.97 28.31 16.69
CA ARG A 247 -1.45 29.43 15.88
C ARG A 247 -0.20 29.06 15.07
N GLU A 248 0.64 28.19 15.62
CA GLU A 248 1.82 27.65 14.95
C GLU A 248 1.51 26.47 14.00
N GLY A 249 0.23 26.11 13.84
CA GLY A 249 -0.21 24.99 13.00
C GLY A 249 0.08 23.61 13.59
N TRP A 250 0.38 23.51 14.88
CA TRP A 250 0.64 22.24 15.55
C TRP A 250 -0.65 21.58 16.03
N THR A 251 -0.71 20.26 15.88
CA THR A 251 -1.85 19.46 16.34
C THR A 251 -1.61 19.01 17.78
N VAL A 252 -2.31 19.61 18.74
CA VAL A 252 -2.24 19.19 20.15
C VAL A 252 -2.81 17.77 20.27
N LYS A 253 -1.96 16.81 20.65
CA LYS A 253 -2.36 15.42 20.89
C LYS A 253 -2.76 15.19 22.35
N LEU A 254 -2.04 15.80 23.28
CA LEU A 254 -2.27 15.61 24.71
C LEU A 254 -1.77 16.81 25.52
N SER A 255 -2.50 17.16 26.57
CA SER A 255 -2.08 18.09 27.62
C SER A 255 -2.07 17.35 28.95
N PHE A 256 -0.99 17.47 29.73
CA PHE A 256 -0.84 16.77 31.01
C PHE A 256 0.11 17.52 31.95
N ASN A 257 -0.12 17.41 33.26
CA ASN A 257 0.76 17.98 34.31
C ASN A 257 1.06 16.96 35.43
N THR A 258 0.65 15.71 35.21
CA THR A 258 0.89 14.54 36.07
C THR A 258 1.20 13.34 35.18
N ASP A 259 1.49 12.18 35.78
CA ASP A 259 1.75 10.92 35.07
C ASP A 259 2.85 11.02 34.00
N TYR A 260 3.91 11.78 34.31
CA TYR A 260 5.03 12.05 33.40
C TYR A 260 5.64 10.78 32.80
N ASP A 261 5.77 9.72 33.58
CA ASP A 261 6.38 8.45 33.13
C ASP A 261 5.55 7.75 32.04
N LYS A 262 4.24 8.02 31.99
CA LYS A 262 3.32 7.52 30.97
C LYS A 262 3.34 8.40 29.71
N HIS A 263 3.47 9.72 29.87
CA HIS A 263 3.20 10.68 28.80
C HIS A 263 4.44 11.24 28.13
N LEU A 264 5.55 11.47 28.85
CA LEU A 264 6.79 11.96 28.25
C LEU A 264 7.35 11.04 27.14
N PRO A 265 7.32 9.70 27.24
CA PRO A 265 7.73 8.83 26.14
C PRO A 265 6.95 9.05 24.83
N GLN A 266 5.67 9.44 24.94
CA GLN A 266 4.79 9.62 23.77
C GLN A 266 5.13 10.90 22.98
N ALA A 267 5.84 11.85 23.61
CA ALA A 267 6.21 13.12 22.99
C ALA A 267 7.50 13.04 22.15
N ARG A 268 8.14 11.86 22.04
CA ARG A 268 9.31 11.67 21.17
C ARG A 268 8.95 11.90 19.70
N GLY A 269 9.84 12.53 18.93
CA GLY A 269 9.59 12.95 17.55
C GLY A 269 8.50 14.00 17.37
N SER A 270 8.14 14.70 18.45
CA SER A 270 7.06 15.69 18.45
C SER A 270 7.54 17.03 19.01
N ILE A 271 6.62 17.99 19.12
CA ILE A 271 6.82 19.25 19.84
C ILE A 271 6.33 19.08 21.26
N LEU A 272 7.13 19.49 22.24
CA LEU A 272 6.77 19.49 23.66
C LEU A 272 6.79 20.92 24.19
N LEU A 273 5.62 21.51 24.39
CA LEU A 273 5.45 22.81 25.04
C LEU A 273 5.42 22.63 26.55
N ILE A 274 6.26 23.36 27.27
CA ILE A 274 6.37 23.29 28.71
C ILE A 274 6.15 24.68 29.31
N GLU A 275 5.13 24.79 30.14
CA GLU A 275 4.93 25.97 30.99
C GLU A 275 6.10 26.10 31.95
N THR A 276 6.65 27.30 32.01
CA THR A 276 7.61 27.72 33.03
C THR A 276 7.10 28.92 33.80
N GLN A 277 7.47 29.03 35.07
CA GLN A 277 7.22 30.17 35.92
C GLN A 277 8.55 30.66 36.49
N GLN A 278 8.96 31.88 36.13
CA GLN A 278 10.25 32.45 36.56
C GLN A 278 11.43 31.57 36.15
N GLY A 279 11.40 31.02 34.93
CA GLY A 279 12.40 30.09 34.40
C GLY A 279 12.39 28.68 35.00
N VAL A 280 11.44 28.35 35.89
CA VAL A 280 11.29 27.00 36.47
C VAL A 280 10.17 26.25 35.73
N PRO A 281 10.44 25.09 35.11
CA PRO A 281 9.41 24.31 34.43
C PRO A 281 8.44 23.65 35.42
N THR A 282 7.18 23.52 34.98
CA THR A 282 6.13 22.81 35.74
C THR A 282 6.38 21.31 35.86
N VAL A 283 7.09 20.71 34.91
CA VAL A 283 7.62 19.34 35.03
C VAL A 283 8.92 19.33 35.84
N PRO A 284 9.10 18.39 36.78
CA PRO A 284 10.37 18.22 37.46
C PRO A 284 11.52 17.98 36.46
N LEU A 285 12.60 18.75 36.56
CA LEU A 285 13.74 18.64 35.64
C LEU A 285 14.35 17.24 35.60
N SER A 286 14.43 16.56 36.75
CA SER A 286 14.90 15.16 36.80
C SER A 286 14.03 14.23 35.96
N LYS A 287 12.71 14.43 35.93
CA LYS A 287 11.79 13.68 35.07
C LYS A 287 11.97 14.04 33.61
N LEU A 288 12.12 15.32 33.28
CA LEU A 288 12.36 15.73 31.89
C LEU A 288 13.67 15.14 31.35
N GLU A 289 14.76 15.24 32.12
CA GLU A 289 16.09 14.71 31.79
C GLU A 289 16.13 13.18 31.66
N GLN A 290 15.31 12.46 32.44
CA GLN A 290 15.17 11.02 32.34
C GLN A 290 14.72 10.56 30.93
N TYR A 291 13.84 11.32 30.28
CA TYR A 291 13.27 10.96 28.98
C TYR A 291 13.89 11.71 27.81
N PHE A 292 14.41 12.90 28.06
CA PHE A 292 15.03 13.83 27.11
C PHE A 292 16.35 14.35 27.67
N SER A 293 17.40 13.54 27.58
CA SER A 293 18.72 13.88 28.11
C SER A 293 19.26 15.17 27.46
N GLY A 294 19.65 16.14 28.30
CA GLY A 294 20.11 17.46 27.90
C GLY A 294 19.02 18.53 27.82
N ALA A 295 17.73 18.19 28.06
CA ALA A 295 16.62 19.13 27.88
C ALA A 295 16.74 20.42 28.71
N SER A 296 17.32 20.36 29.91
CA SER A 296 17.52 21.53 30.79
C SER A 296 18.40 22.62 30.17
N GLN A 297 19.28 22.27 29.22
CA GLN A 297 20.11 23.23 28.50
C GLN A 297 19.27 24.23 27.69
N GLY A 298 18.05 23.84 27.29
CA GLY A 298 17.12 24.68 26.55
C GLY A 298 16.40 25.75 27.38
N LEU A 299 16.43 25.68 28.71
CA LEU A 299 15.66 26.59 29.58
C LEU A 299 16.03 28.07 29.35
N LYS A 300 17.33 28.36 29.19
CA LYS A 300 17.82 29.73 29.00
C LYS A 300 17.45 30.28 27.61
N ALA A 301 17.52 29.43 26.58
CA ALA A 301 17.20 29.78 25.19
C ALA A 301 15.69 29.76 24.87
N GLY A 302 14.87 29.26 25.80
CA GLY A 302 13.43 29.05 25.59
C GLY A 302 13.09 27.85 24.72
N HIS A 303 14.07 27.13 24.17
CA HIS A 303 13.86 25.92 23.39
C HIS A 303 15.13 25.08 23.25
N ILE A 304 14.98 23.81 22.85
CA ILE A 304 16.06 22.89 22.49
C ILE A 304 15.55 21.76 21.59
N MET A 305 16.45 21.19 20.78
CA MET A 305 16.22 19.93 20.08
C MET A 305 16.89 18.78 20.84
N VAL A 306 16.13 17.74 21.16
CA VAL A 306 16.64 16.49 21.74
C VAL A 306 16.24 15.34 20.82
N GLY A 307 17.20 14.84 20.04
CA GLY A 307 16.92 13.95 18.92
C GLY A 307 16.04 14.65 17.88
N ASP A 308 14.88 14.05 17.59
CA ASP A 308 13.83 14.56 16.71
C ASP A 308 12.74 15.37 17.46
N THR A 309 12.89 15.56 18.77
CA THR A 309 11.91 16.26 19.62
C THR A 309 12.29 17.72 19.80
N LYS A 310 11.37 18.65 19.51
CA LYS A 310 11.52 20.07 19.82
C LYS A 310 10.86 20.39 21.16
N ILE A 311 11.64 20.76 22.17
CA ILE A 311 11.13 21.19 23.47
C ILE A 311 11.12 22.72 23.50
N VAL A 312 10.00 23.32 23.90
CA VAL A 312 9.82 24.77 23.97
C VAL A 312 9.35 25.14 25.37
N PHE A 313 10.10 26.00 26.03
CA PHE A 313 9.82 26.51 27.37
C PHE A 313 9.16 27.88 27.27
N VAL A 314 7.93 27.99 27.78
CA VAL A 314 7.12 29.21 27.69
C VAL A 314 6.97 29.82 29.08
N ASP A 315 7.54 31.00 29.30
CA ASP A 315 7.46 31.70 30.59
C ASP A 315 6.33 32.73 30.58
N PHE A 316 5.22 32.41 31.24
CA PHE A 316 4.02 33.26 31.23
C PHE A 316 4.14 34.50 32.11
N LYS A 317 5.08 34.56 33.06
CA LYS A 317 5.28 35.77 33.88
C LYS A 317 6.01 36.86 33.11
N LYS A 318 6.87 36.48 32.14
CA LYS A 318 7.47 37.41 31.16
C LYS A 318 6.46 37.95 30.15
N LEU A 319 5.43 37.17 29.82
CA LEU A 319 4.40 37.56 28.85
C LEU A 319 3.34 38.51 29.43
N LEU A 320 3.15 38.51 30.75
CA LEU A 320 2.14 39.34 31.44
C LEU A 320 2.67 40.72 31.88
N HIS A 321 3.97 41.00 31.76
CA HIS A 321 4.56 42.31 32.04
C HIS A 321 5.62 42.69 30.97
N PRO A 322 5.22 43.37 29.88
CA PRO A 322 6.15 43.85 28.85
C PRO A 322 6.97 45.08 29.27
N GLU A 323 6.66 45.73 30.40
CA GLU A 323 7.08 47.12 30.67
C GLU A 323 8.49 47.35 31.23
N PHE A 324 9.41 46.38 31.22
CA PHE A 324 10.80 46.63 31.61
C PHE A 324 11.81 45.94 30.70
N SER A 325 11.73 46.22 29.40
CA SER A 325 12.83 45.94 28.48
C SER A 325 12.88 47.00 27.39
N SER A 326 13.83 47.94 27.57
CA SER A 326 14.31 49.00 26.67
C SER A 326 13.59 50.37 26.73
N SER A 327 14.32 51.37 27.23
CA SER A 327 14.24 52.74 26.74
C SER A 327 15.65 53.18 26.37
N PRO A 328 15.94 53.48 25.09
CA PRO A 328 16.94 54.45 24.73
C PRO A 328 16.32 55.86 24.71
N ASP A 329 17.05 56.78 25.33
CA ASP A 329 17.30 58.15 24.85
C ASP A 329 16.11 59.08 24.53
N GLN A 330 15.89 60.08 25.39
CA GLN A 330 15.28 61.36 25.00
C GLN A 330 15.92 62.54 25.74
N SER A 331 16.85 63.18 25.02
CA SER A 331 16.90 64.63 24.75
C SER A 331 16.35 65.58 25.82
N GLU A 332 17.26 66.29 26.49
CA GLU A 332 17.00 67.58 27.11
C GLU A 332 16.55 68.60 26.07
N SER A 333 15.38 69.20 26.28
CA SER A 333 14.96 70.43 25.62
C SER A 333 15.26 71.62 26.52
N LYS A 334 15.94 72.63 25.97
CA LYS A 334 16.10 73.96 26.58
C LYS A 334 15.28 75.01 25.80
N PRO A 335 14.83 76.07 26.48
CA PRO A 335 13.68 76.85 26.08
C PRO A 335 14.01 77.99 25.11
N ALA A 336 13.03 78.32 24.27
CA ALA A 336 13.03 79.50 23.42
C ALA A 336 12.93 80.78 24.27
N THR A 337 13.83 81.72 24.01
CA THR A 337 13.68 83.14 24.37
C THR A 337 13.81 83.99 23.12
N SER A 338 12.92 84.96 23.02
CA SER A 338 12.75 85.93 21.96
C SER A 338 13.77 87.07 22.01
N SER A 339 14.23 87.54 20.85
CA SER A 339 14.51 88.95 20.49
C SER A 339 15.08 88.92 19.06
N ASN A 340 14.49 89.58 18.06
CA ASN A 340 14.33 91.01 17.75
C ASN A 340 15.33 91.41 16.66
N GLU A 341 14.87 92.28 15.74
CA GLU A 341 15.66 93.09 14.77
C GLU A 341 16.33 92.33 13.61
N SER A 342 16.48 92.84 12.39
CA SER A 342 15.89 93.90 11.55
C SER A 342 16.75 93.88 10.27
N GLU A 343 16.15 94.22 9.12
CA GLU A 343 16.75 94.40 7.77
C GLU A 343 17.17 93.16 6.97
#